data_AF-A0A2G6LA13-F1
#
_entry.id   AF-A0A2G6LA13-F1
#
_cell.length_a   1.000
_cell.length_b   1.000
_cell.length_c   1.000
_cell.angle_alpha   90.00
_cell.angle_beta   90.00
_cell.angle_gamma   90.00
#
_symmetry.space_group_name_H-M   'P 1'
#
loop_
_entity.id
_entity.type
_entity.pdbx_description
1 polymer ?
#
loop_
_entity_poly.entity_id
_entity_poly.type
_entity_poly.pdbx_seq_one_letter_code
_entity_poly.pdbx_strand_id
1 'polypeptide(L)'
;MNKNLLKWAIATALLSTGLSYADQAQPGKIKNVIVMIGDGMGPQQIGLLDSYIRYAKNPQVKNSAFQRLSDEGVIGIARTEPYEGLVVDSAASATQFSSGSMAGSEMIGSDYKGNATTTMLEIAQEKGKAVGLITDTRMTHATPAAYAAHQKHRKYENEIAEQMLAHNVDIMLAGGMRHWIPQSANDKEGELHKQISDMTRGNIRIKSKRKDEKNLLE
;
A
#
# COMPACT_ATOMS: atom_id res chain seq x y z
N MET A 1 -21.93 -82.60 -34.81
CA MET A 1 -21.94 -81.91 -36.12
C MET A 1 -22.24 -80.44 -35.85
N ASN A 2 -21.31 -79.55 -36.22
CA ASN A 2 -21.37 -78.07 -36.14
C ASN A 2 -21.53 -77.42 -34.75
N LYS A 3 -20.93 -76.26 -34.43
CA LYS A 3 -19.77 -75.47 -34.91
C LYS A 3 -19.76 -74.28 -33.94
N ASN A 4 -18.60 -73.96 -33.37
CA ASN A 4 -18.14 -72.64 -32.94
C ASN A 4 -19.20 -71.58 -32.58
N LEU A 5 -19.36 -71.29 -31.28
CA LEU A 5 -19.81 -69.98 -30.83
C LEU A 5 -18.72 -69.37 -29.93
N LEU A 6 -17.96 -68.53 -30.62
CA LEU A 6 -16.86 -67.70 -30.16
C LEU A 6 -17.32 -66.84 -28.97
N LYS A 7 -16.74 -67.06 -27.79
CA LYS A 7 -16.90 -66.16 -26.65
C LYS A 7 -16.16 -64.86 -26.96
N TRP A 8 -16.88 -63.80 -27.31
CA TRP A 8 -16.33 -62.45 -27.37
C TRP A 8 -16.10 -61.97 -25.93
N ALA A 9 -14.87 -62.14 -25.44
CA ALA A 9 -14.41 -61.38 -24.29
C ALA A 9 -14.14 -59.95 -24.79
N ILE A 10 -15.07 -59.03 -24.52
CA ILE A 10 -14.81 -57.60 -24.63
C ILE A 10 -13.84 -57.28 -23.50
N ALA A 11 -12.55 -57.26 -23.82
CA ALA A 11 -11.54 -56.68 -22.95
C ALA A 11 -11.72 -55.16 -23.00
N THR A 12 -12.53 -54.63 -22.09
CA THR A 12 -12.60 -53.19 -21.84
C THR A 12 -11.28 -52.78 -21.22
N ALA A 13 -10.33 -52.35 -22.04
CA ALA A 13 -9.15 -51.65 -21.59
C ALA A 13 -9.60 -50.31 -21.01
N LEU A 14 -9.85 -50.27 -19.70
CA LEU A 14 -9.89 -49.04 -18.93
C LEU A 14 -8.47 -48.45 -18.98
N LEU A 15 -8.20 -47.64 -20.01
CA LEU A 15 -7.12 -46.66 -19.93
C LEU A 15 -7.51 -45.70 -18.82
N SER A 16 -7.07 -46.00 -17.60
CA SER A 16 -6.94 -44.99 -16.56
C SER A 16 -5.84 -44.05 -17.02
N THR A 17 -6.21 -43.01 -17.76
CA THR A 17 -5.39 -41.81 -17.87
C THR A 17 -5.26 -41.27 -16.45
N GLY A 18 -4.15 -41.65 -15.79
CA GLY A 18 -3.70 -40.98 -14.60
C GLY A 18 -3.49 -39.52 -14.98
N LEU A 19 -4.50 -38.68 -14.74
CA LEU A 19 -4.30 -37.26 -14.56
C LEU A 19 -3.37 -37.15 -13.36
N SER A 20 -2.07 -37.12 -13.64
CA SER A 20 -1.09 -36.57 -12.72
C SER A 20 -1.54 -35.14 -12.48
N TYR A 21 -2.31 -34.93 -11.42
CA TYR A 21 -2.37 -33.62 -10.77
C TYR A 21 -0.92 -33.31 -10.47
N ALA A 22 -0.33 -32.42 -11.27
CA ALA A 22 0.93 -31.81 -10.93
C ALA A 22 0.76 -31.30 -9.51
N ASP A 23 1.51 -31.89 -8.59
CA ASP A 23 1.56 -31.50 -7.19
C ASP A 23 1.85 -30.00 -7.20
N GLN A 24 0.81 -29.18 -7.02
CA GLN A 24 0.99 -27.74 -6.94
C GLN A 24 1.83 -27.54 -5.70
N ALA A 25 3.13 -27.25 -5.91
CA ALA A 25 4.07 -26.99 -4.84
C ALA A 25 3.37 -26.10 -3.81
N GLN A 26 3.14 -26.65 -2.62
CA GLN A 26 2.49 -25.91 -1.54
C GLN A 26 3.29 -24.62 -1.37
N PRO A 27 2.69 -23.44 -1.64
CA PRO A 27 3.46 -22.21 -1.61
C PRO A 27 4.09 -22.11 -0.23
N GLY A 28 5.42 -22.00 -0.21
CA GLY A 28 6.17 -21.89 1.03
C GLY A 28 5.60 -20.76 1.89
N LYS A 29 5.64 -20.92 3.22
CA LYS A 29 5.05 -19.96 4.15
C LYS A 29 5.52 -18.53 3.87
N ILE A 30 4.59 -17.64 3.50
CA ILE A 30 4.86 -16.22 3.22
C ILE A 30 5.35 -15.54 4.51
N LYS A 31 6.53 -14.94 4.46
CA LYS A 31 7.16 -14.27 5.62
C LYS A 31 6.94 -12.75 5.61
N ASN A 32 7.02 -12.14 4.42
CA ASN A 32 7.06 -10.71 4.21
C ASN A 32 6.02 -10.30 3.15
N VAL A 33 5.42 -9.13 3.33
CA VAL A 33 4.52 -8.49 2.36
C VAL A 33 5.05 -7.09 2.10
N ILE A 34 5.33 -6.76 0.83
CA ILE A 34 5.73 -5.43 0.41
C ILE A 34 4.65 -4.91 -0.52
N VAL A 35 3.99 -3.82 -0.13
CA VAL A 35 2.97 -3.16 -0.93
C VAL A 35 3.56 -1.89 -1.53
N MET A 36 3.46 -1.76 -2.86
CA MET A 36 3.86 -0.55 -3.57
C MET A 36 2.63 0.11 -4.19
N ILE A 37 2.37 1.37 -3.84
CA ILE A 37 1.21 2.13 -4.32
C ILE A 37 1.70 3.28 -5.19
N GLY A 38 1.32 3.29 -6.46
CA GLY A 38 1.40 4.48 -7.30
C GLY A 38 0.10 5.28 -7.20
N ASP A 39 0.11 6.38 -6.46
CA ASP A 39 -1.07 7.25 -6.33
C ASP A 39 -1.46 7.83 -7.70
N GLY A 40 -2.69 7.57 -8.15
CA GLY A 40 -3.17 7.93 -9.49
C GLY A 40 -2.57 7.11 -10.65
N MET A 41 -1.90 5.99 -10.37
CA MET A 41 -1.25 5.14 -11.38
C MET A 41 -2.22 4.12 -11.98
N GLY A 42 -3.12 4.58 -12.84
CA GLY A 42 -4.01 3.70 -13.61
C GLY A 42 -3.30 2.96 -14.76
N PRO A 43 -4.02 2.08 -15.49
CA PRO A 43 -3.49 1.41 -16.67
C PRO A 43 -2.90 2.38 -17.71
N GLN A 44 -3.44 3.59 -17.80
CA GLN A 44 -2.97 4.65 -18.69
C GLN A 44 -1.55 5.11 -18.33
N GLN A 45 -1.25 5.32 -17.04
CA GLN A 45 0.08 5.72 -16.56
C GLN A 45 1.11 4.60 -16.77
N ILE A 46 0.72 3.34 -16.53
CA ILE A 46 1.58 2.18 -16.80
C ILE A 46 1.85 2.05 -18.30
N GLY A 47 0.81 2.16 -19.14
CA GLY A 47 0.95 2.12 -20.59
C GLY A 47 1.85 3.22 -21.13
N LEU A 48 1.78 4.44 -20.56
CA LEU A 48 2.68 5.54 -20.90
C LEU A 48 4.14 5.21 -20.56
N LEU A 49 4.41 4.70 -19.35
CA LEU A 49 5.75 4.28 -18.92
C LEU A 49 6.33 3.22 -19.86
N ASP A 50 5.57 2.17 -20.12
CA ASP A 50 6.01 1.07 -20.98
C ASP A 50 6.21 1.52 -22.43
N SER A 51 5.35 2.42 -22.94
CA SER A 51 5.50 2.98 -24.29
C SER A 51 6.75 3.85 -24.38
N TYR A 52 7.03 4.66 -23.36
CA TYR A 52 8.25 5.44 -23.30
C TYR A 52 9.49 4.53 -23.33
N ILE A 53 9.52 3.47 -22.53
CA ILE A 53 10.64 2.52 -22.50
C ILE A 53 10.84 1.84 -23.86
N ARG A 54 9.76 1.45 -24.55
CA ARG A 54 9.85 0.74 -25.83
C ARG A 54 10.20 1.63 -27.02
N TYR A 55 9.70 2.86 -27.04
CA TYR A 55 9.72 3.71 -28.25
C TYR A 55 10.57 4.97 -28.11
N ALA A 56 11.06 5.33 -26.92
CA ALA A 56 11.97 6.47 -26.77
C ALA A 56 13.31 6.18 -27.47
N LYS A 57 13.97 7.24 -27.96
CA LYS A 57 15.26 7.13 -28.67
C LYS A 57 16.41 6.63 -27.78
N ASN A 58 16.33 6.87 -26.47
CA ASN A 58 17.37 6.49 -25.52
C ASN A 58 16.75 6.06 -24.17
N PRO A 59 16.10 4.88 -24.13
CA PRO A 59 15.50 4.38 -22.91
C PRO A 59 16.59 3.93 -21.94
N GLN A 60 16.46 4.31 -20.67
CA GLN A 60 17.44 3.97 -19.63
C GLN A 60 17.38 2.49 -19.20
N VAL A 61 16.27 1.82 -19.49
CA VAL A 61 16.01 0.41 -19.16
C VAL A 61 15.36 -0.28 -20.35
N LYS A 62 15.48 -1.62 -20.44
CA LYS A 62 14.85 -2.41 -21.51
C LYS A 62 13.39 -2.77 -21.20
N ASN A 63 13.10 -3.14 -19.96
CA ASN A 63 11.76 -3.48 -19.47
C ASN A 63 11.49 -2.75 -18.15
N SER A 64 10.25 -2.32 -17.93
CA SER A 64 9.84 -1.76 -16.64
C SER A 64 9.85 -2.84 -15.55
N ALA A 65 9.96 -2.43 -14.28
CA ALA A 65 9.82 -3.35 -13.16
C ALA A 65 8.41 -3.98 -13.12
N PHE A 66 7.38 -3.23 -13.54
CA PHE A 66 6.02 -3.72 -13.66
C PHE A 66 5.89 -4.84 -14.70
N GLN A 67 6.54 -4.70 -15.85
CA GLN A 67 6.56 -5.76 -16.86
C GLN A 67 7.21 -7.03 -16.30
N ARG A 68 8.38 -6.93 -15.64
CA ARG A 68 9.01 -8.10 -15.02
C ARG A 68 8.13 -8.76 -13.95
N LEU A 69 7.48 -7.95 -13.12
CA LEU A 69 6.55 -8.44 -12.09
C LEU A 69 5.33 -9.13 -12.70
N SER A 70 4.84 -8.64 -13.84
CA SER A 70 3.77 -9.30 -14.62
C SER A 70 4.24 -10.61 -15.27
N ASP A 71 5.45 -10.63 -15.83
CA ASP A 71 5.98 -11.79 -16.56
C ASP A 71 6.22 -12.98 -15.61
N GLU A 72 6.67 -12.72 -14.38
CA GLU A 72 6.95 -13.73 -13.35
C GLU A 72 5.78 -13.97 -12.38
N GLY A 73 4.78 -13.07 -12.38
CA GLY A 73 3.71 -13.02 -11.40
C GLY A 73 2.31 -13.11 -12.02
N VAL A 74 1.38 -12.38 -11.42
CA VAL A 74 -0.01 -12.31 -11.87
C VAL A 74 -0.49 -10.87 -11.92
N ILE A 75 -1.38 -10.58 -12.87
CA ILE A 75 -2.10 -9.30 -12.94
C ILE A 75 -3.54 -9.53 -12.50
N GLY A 76 -4.04 -8.61 -11.67
CA GLY A 76 -5.45 -8.51 -11.30
C GLY A 76 -6.01 -7.13 -11.65
N ILE A 77 -7.33 -7.05 -11.75
CA ILE A 77 -8.07 -5.79 -11.90
C ILE A 77 -8.97 -5.66 -10.67
N ALA A 78 -8.92 -4.49 -10.02
CA ALA A 78 -9.72 -4.18 -8.85
C ALA A 78 -10.61 -2.96 -9.12
N ARG A 79 -11.82 -3.00 -8.57
CA ARG A 79 -12.71 -1.85 -8.47
C ARG A 79 -12.30 -1.00 -7.28
N THR A 80 -12.53 0.31 -7.37
CA THR A 80 -11.97 1.28 -6.40
C THR A 80 -13.00 2.25 -5.84
N GLU A 81 -14.29 2.10 -6.16
CA GLU A 81 -15.32 3.04 -5.71
C GLU A 81 -15.38 3.23 -4.18
N PRO A 82 -15.64 4.45 -3.67
CA PRO A 82 -15.94 4.67 -2.26
C PRO A 82 -17.34 4.15 -1.91
N TYR A 83 -17.67 4.11 -0.61
CA TYR A 83 -19.06 3.88 -0.19
C TYR A 83 -19.95 5.00 -0.77
N GLU A 84 -21.03 4.60 -1.45
CA GLU A 84 -22.00 5.52 -2.10
C GLU A 84 -21.38 6.59 -3.02
N GLY A 85 -20.27 6.28 -3.72
CA GLY A 85 -19.72 7.16 -4.74
C GLY A 85 -19.13 6.42 -5.94
N LEU A 86 -18.81 7.16 -6.99
CA LEU A 86 -18.26 6.59 -8.22
C LEU A 86 -16.74 6.79 -8.35
N VAL A 87 -16.24 7.95 -7.89
CA VAL A 87 -14.84 8.34 -7.99
C VAL A 87 -14.27 8.47 -6.59
N VAL A 88 -13.22 7.68 -6.31
CA VAL A 88 -12.58 7.60 -5.00
C VAL A 88 -11.48 8.65 -4.86
N ASP A 89 -11.26 9.14 -3.65
CA ASP A 89 -10.06 9.90 -3.30
C ASP A 89 -9.01 9.00 -2.61
N SER A 90 -7.75 9.48 -2.50
CA SER A 90 -6.66 8.68 -1.91
C SER A 90 -6.96 8.17 -0.50
N ALA A 91 -7.75 8.87 0.31
CA ALA A 91 -8.03 8.48 1.71
C ALA A 91 -8.97 7.28 1.78
N ALA A 92 -10.10 7.35 1.09
CA ALA A 92 -11.05 6.24 1.04
C ALA A 92 -10.42 5.00 0.38
N SER A 93 -9.72 5.19 -0.75
CA SER A 93 -9.05 4.09 -1.47
C SER A 93 -8.01 3.39 -0.59
N ALA A 94 -7.13 4.17 0.07
CA ALA A 94 -6.11 3.59 0.95
C ALA A 94 -6.73 2.91 2.18
N THR A 95 -7.81 3.46 2.75
CA THR A 95 -8.52 2.84 3.88
C THR A 95 -9.17 1.50 3.49
N GLN A 96 -9.82 1.45 2.34
CA GLN A 96 -10.40 0.21 1.83
C GLN A 96 -9.33 -0.84 1.56
N PHE A 97 -8.21 -0.42 0.96
CA PHE A 97 -7.11 -1.32 0.67
C PHE A 97 -6.38 -1.79 1.93
N SER A 98 -6.20 -0.91 2.93
CA SER A 98 -5.49 -1.24 4.17
C SER A 98 -6.31 -2.12 5.11
N SER A 99 -7.64 -1.93 5.18
CA SER A 99 -8.50 -2.56 6.18
C SER A 99 -9.53 -3.54 5.62
N GLY A 100 -9.72 -3.59 4.30
CA GLY A 100 -10.76 -4.40 3.65
C GLY A 100 -12.19 -3.92 3.91
N SER A 101 -12.37 -2.76 4.55
CA SER A 101 -13.69 -2.20 4.89
C SER A 101 -14.04 -1.02 3.97
N MET A 102 -15.30 -0.93 3.54
CA MET A 102 -15.77 0.21 2.74
C MET A 102 -15.66 1.51 3.55
N ALA A 103 -14.99 2.51 2.97
CA ALA A 103 -14.81 3.83 3.55
C ALA A 103 -15.60 4.89 2.77
N GLY A 104 -16.06 5.91 3.49
CA GLY A 104 -16.56 7.15 2.88
C GLY A 104 -15.42 8.02 2.38
N SER A 105 -15.71 8.95 1.45
CA SER A 105 -14.72 9.88 0.92
C SER A 105 -14.00 10.65 2.02
N GLU A 106 -12.70 10.87 1.81
CA GLU A 106 -11.79 11.60 2.69
C GLU A 106 -11.52 10.98 4.08
N MET A 107 -12.10 9.82 4.41
CA MET A 107 -11.89 9.13 5.69
C MET A 107 -10.56 8.35 5.71
N ILE A 108 -9.92 8.31 6.87
CA ILE A 108 -8.61 7.68 7.10
C ILE A 108 -8.80 6.55 8.11
N GLY A 109 -8.48 5.31 7.73
CA GLY A 109 -8.53 4.16 8.63
C GLY A 109 -9.90 3.95 9.30
N SER A 110 -10.97 4.47 8.71
CA SER A 110 -12.32 4.43 9.29
C SER A 110 -13.32 3.98 8.25
N ASP A 111 -14.29 3.16 8.66
CA ASP A 111 -15.39 2.74 7.80
C ASP A 111 -16.30 3.92 7.44
N TYR A 112 -17.23 3.72 6.51
CA TYR A 112 -18.20 4.73 6.09
C TYR A 112 -19.13 5.26 7.21
N LYS A 113 -19.16 4.60 8.38
CA LYS A 113 -19.89 5.06 9.58
C LYS A 113 -18.99 5.87 10.52
N GLY A 114 -17.69 5.97 10.24
CA GLY A 114 -16.69 6.64 11.05
C GLY A 114 -16.13 5.81 12.20
N ASN A 115 -16.32 4.49 12.19
CA ASN A 115 -15.68 3.58 13.15
C ASN A 115 -14.26 3.27 12.68
N ALA A 116 -13.30 3.21 13.60
CA ALA A 116 -11.94 2.77 13.29
C ALA A 116 -11.95 1.33 12.74
N THR A 117 -11.17 1.08 11.69
CA THR A 117 -11.03 -0.24 11.08
C THR A 117 -9.61 -0.77 11.27
N THR A 118 -9.48 -2.04 11.64
CA THR A 118 -8.16 -2.66 11.81
C THR A 118 -7.44 -2.75 10.47
N THR A 119 -6.22 -2.20 10.40
CA THR A 119 -5.43 -2.16 9.18
C THR A 119 -4.52 -3.39 9.06
N MET A 120 -4.05 -3.69 7.84
CA MET A 120 -3.07 -4.76 7.62
C MET A 120 -1.73 -4.51 8.34
N LEU A 121 -1.40 -3.24 8.62
CA LEU A 121 -0.22 -2.86 9.39
C LEU A 121 -0.41 -3.27 10.86
N GLU A 122 -1.57 -2.97 11.45
CA GLU A 122 -1.91 -3.36 12.82
C GLU A 122 -1.97 -4.87 12.96
N ILE A 123 -2.58 -5.57 12.00
CA ILE A 123 -2.59 -7.05 11.95
C ILE A 123 -1.16 -7.60 11.91
N ALA A 124 -0.24 -6.94 11.21
CA ALA A 124 1.16 -7.36 11.17
C ALA A 124 1.86 -7.15 12.52
N GLN A 125 1.62 -6.01 13.19
CA GLN A 125 2.13 -5.72 14.53
C GLN A 125 1.60 -6.70 15.58
N GLU A 126 0.30 -7.02 15.57
CA GLU A 126 -0.31 -8.03 16.45
C GLU A 126 0.33 -9.42 16.27
N LYS A 127 0.84 -9.70 15.06
CA LYS A 127 1.58 -10.93 14.75
C LYS A 127 3.08 -10.85 15.07
N GLY A 128 3.54 -9.78 15.74
CA GLY A 128 4.93 -9.55 16.09
C GLY A 128 5.84 -9.31 14.89
N LYS A 129 5.31 -8.78 13.79
CA LYS A 129 6.10 -8.43 12.59
C LYS A 129 6.52 -6.96 12.68
N ALA A 130 7.71 -6.68 12.16
CA ALA A 130 8.12 -5.32 11.88
C ALA A 130 7.25 -4.71 10.77
N VAL A 131 6.96 -3.42 10.89
CA VAL A 131 6.13 -2.65 9.97
C VAL A 131 6.80 -1.35 9.56
N GLY A 132 6.54 -0.89 8.34
CA GLY A 132 7.14 0.34 7.83
C GLY A 132 6.29 1.03 6.79
N LEU A 133 6.36 2.36 6.80
CA LEU A 133 5.71 3.26 5.85
C LEU A 133 6.75 4.15 5.17
N ILE A 134 6.75 4.15 3.84
CA ILE A 134 7.67 4.93 3.02
C ILE A 134 6.85 5.67 1.97
N THR A 135 7.03 6.99 1.87
CA THR A 135 6.38 7.79 0.83
C THR A 135 7.27 8.97 0.42
N ASP A 136 7.15 9.40 -0.82
CA ASP A 136 7.73 10.65 -1.34
C ASP A 136 6.87 11.89 -1.01
N THR A 137 5.70 11.70 -0.38
CA THR A 137 4.80 12.78 0.03
C THR A 137 5.05 13.18 1.50
N ARG A 138 3.99 13.48 2.25
CA ARG A 138 4.05 13.73 3.70
C ARG A 138 3.70 12.44 4.40
N MET A 139 4.35 12.13 5.53
CA MET A 139 3.97 10.95 6.32
C MET A 139 2.48 10.98 6.73
N THR A 140 1.94 12.17 6.97
CA THR A 140 0.54 12.43 7.33
C THR A 140 -0.40 12.52 6.12
N HIS A 141 0.09 12.31 4.90
CA HIS A 141 -0.76 12.29 3.71
C HIS A 141 -1.70 11.07 3.74
N ALA A 142 -2.79 11.13 2.97
CA ALA A 142 -3.88 10.16 3.05
C ALA A 142 -3.43 8.70 2.90
N THR A 143 -2.60 8.41 1.90
CA THR A 143 -2.16 7.05 1.57
C THR A 143 -1.38 6.37 2.71
N PRO A 144 -0.28 6.94 3.25
CA PRO A 144 0.39 6.35 4.40
C PRO A 144 -0.45 6.43 5.69
N ALA A 145 -1.19 7.52 5.90
CA ALA A 145 -2.00 7.70 7.11
C ALA A 145 -3.07 6.60 7.29
N ALA A 146 -3.69 6.14 6.20
CA ALA A 146 -4.73 5.11 6.24
C ALA A 146 -4.24 3.73 6.74
N TYR A 147 -2.94 3.55 6.95
CA TYR A 147 -2.36 2.33 7.53
C TYR A 147 -2.09 2.44 9.03
N ALA A 148 -1.95 3.65 9.58
CA ALA A 148 -1.46 3.85 10.95
C ALA A 148 -2.18 4.98 11.71
N ALA A 149 -3.35 5.40 11.23
CA ALA A 149 -4.19 6.41 11.88
C ALA A 149 -5.67 6.15 11.56
N HIS A 150 -6.55 6.65 12.43
CA HIS A 150 -8.00 6.58 12.27
C HIS A 150 -8.60 7.97 12.49
N GLN A 151 -9.02 8.60 11.41
CA GLN A 151 -9.60 9.93 11.41
C GLN A 151 -10.81 10.04 10.48
N LYS A 152 -11.80 10.82 10.91
CA LYS A 152 -13.00 11.12 10.12
C LYS A 152 -12.70 11.92 8.85
N HIS A 153 -11.51 12.52 8.74
CA HIS A 153 -11.13 13.32 7.59
C HIS A 153 -9.60 13.44 7.46
N ARG A 154 -9.10 13.28 6.23
CA ARG A 154 -7.68 13.43 5.84
C ARG A 154 -7.03 14.78 6.15
N LYS A 155 -7.80 15.81 6.50
CA LYS A 155 -7.27 17.15 6.81
C LYS A 155 -6.70 17.26 8.22
N TYR A 156 -7.02 16.31 9.10
CA TYR A 156 -6.55 16.27 10.48
C TYR A 156 -5.10 15.74 10.56
N GLU A 157 -4.20 16.31 9.74
CA GLU A 157 -2.82 15.84 9.60
C GLU A 157 -2.02 15.95 10.92
N ASN A 158 -2.37 16.85 11.84
CA ASN A 158 -1.71 16.96 13.14
C ASN A 158 -2.11 15.81 14.08
N GLU A 159 -3.40 15.46 14.11
CA GLU A 159 -3.96 14.35 14.87
C GLU A 159 -3.52 13.00 14.29
N ILE A 160 -3.42 12.92 12.95
CA ILE A 160 -2.82 11.77 12.25
C ILE A 160 -1.38 11.56 12.72
N ALA A 161 -0.55 12.61 12.77
CA ALA A 161 0.84 12.48 13.22
C ALA A 161 0.95 11.90 14.64
N GLU A 162 0.09 12.36 15.55
CA GLU A 162 0.05 11.85 16.93
C GLU A 162 -0.36 10.37 16.99
N GLN A 163 -1.36 9.96 16.21
CA GLN A 163 -1.79 8.56 16.15
C GLN A 163 -0.72 7.65 15.54
N MET A 164 -0.08 8.09 14.44
CA MET A 164 0.98 7.31 13.80
C MET A 164 2.15 7.06 14.74
N LEU A 165 2.50 8.05 15.57
CA LEU A 165 3.53 7.89 16.60
C LEU A 165 3.06 6.91 17.70
N ALA A 166 1.82 7.05 18.18
CA ALA A 166 1.25 6.17 19.19
C ALA A 166 1.12 4.71 18.74
N HIS A 167 0.99 4.46 17.42
CA HIS A 167 0.91 3.14 16.83
C HIS A 167 2.28 2.44 16.71
N ASN A 168 3.39 3.08 17.09
CA ASN A 168 4.74 2.48 17.12
C ASN A 168 5.15 1.83 15.79
N VAL A 169 4.99 2.54 14.67
CA VAL A 169 5.50 2.08 13.37
C VAL A 169 7.03 2.07 13.40
N ASP A 170 7.67 0.91 13.12
CA ASP A 170 9.13 0.76 13.27
C ASP A 170 9.92 1.68 12.32
N ILE A 171 9.42 1.87 11.10
CA ILE A 171 10.07 2.70 10.08
C ILE A 171 9.07 3.67 9.46
N MET A 172 9.35 4.97 9.56
CA MET A 172 8.63 6.02 8.85
C MET A 172 9.60 6.91 8.06
N LEU A 173 9.57 6.83 6.72
CA LEU A 173 10.41 7.64 5.84
C LEU A 173 9.56 8.47 4.89
N ALA A 174 9.53 9.79 5.09
CA ALA A 174 8.78 10.72 4.26
C ALA A 174 9.20 12.18 4.46
N GLY A 175 8.58 13.09 3.68
CA GLY A 175 8.52 14.50 4.03
C GLY A 175 7.41 14.81 5.05
N GLY A 176 7.04 16.09 5.16
CA GLY A 176 5.88 16.51 5.96
C GLY A 176 6.19 16.93 7.39
N MET A 177 7.45 17.21 7.71
CA MET A 177 7.94 17.70 9.02
C MET A 177 7.04 18.78 9.67
N ARG A 178 6.34 19.60 8.87
CA ARG A 178 5.39 20.64 9.32
C ARG A 178 4.31 20.18 10.31
N HIS A 179 3.97 18.88 10.37
CA HIS A 179 2.98 18.32 11.30
C HIS A 179 3.60 17.69 12.56
N TRP A 180 4.93 17.61 12.60
CA TRP A 180 5.71 16.93 13.63
C TRP A 180 6.45 17.92 14.54
N ILE A 181 6.67 19.14 14.08
CA ILE A 181 7.37 20.19 14.85
C ILE A 181 6.37 21.20 15.45
N PRO A 182 6.66 21.75 16.65
CA PRO A 182 5.75 22.65 17.35
C PRO A 182 5.58 23.99 16.63
N GLN A 183 4.57 24.77 17.03
CA GLN A 183 4.28 26.07 16.40
C GLN A 183 5.44 27.07 16.54
N SER A 184 6.22 27.01 17.63
CA SER A 184 7.39 27.85 17.89
C SER A 184 8.49 27.71 16.85
N ALA A 185 8.53 26.60 16.09
CA ALA A 185 9.45 26.44 14.96
C ALA A 185 9.22 27.46 13.82
N ASN A 186 8.10 28.19 13.84
CA ASN A 186 7.83 29.30 12.90
C ASN A 186 8.56 30.60 13.26
N ASP A 187 9.05 30.75 14.49
CA ASP A 187 9.87 31.90 14.88
C ASP A 187 11.28 31.72 14.34
N LYS A 188 11.62 32.48 13.30
CA LYS A 188 12.93 32.40 12.62
C LYS A 188 14.10 32.79 13.52
N GLU A 189 13.86 33.64 14.51
CA GLU A 189 14.89 34.05 15.47
C GLU A 189 14.95 33.11 16.68
N GLY A 190 13.94 32.25 16.84
CA GLY A 190 13.80 31.29 17.92
C GLY A 190 14.85 30.19 17.87
N GLU A 191 15.23 29.72 19.06
CA GLU A 191 16.25 28.69 19.25
C GLU A 191 15.91 27.39 18.52
N LEU A 192 14.67 26.92 18.63
CA LEU A 192 14.23 25.71 17.95
C LEU A 192 14.36 25.79 16.41
N HIS A 193 14.07 26.96 15.82
CA HIS A 193 14.21 27.14 14.38
C HIS A 193 15.67 27.03 13.94
N LYS A 194 16.58 27.63 14.71
CA LYS A 194 18.03 27.54 14.48
C LYS A 194 18.52 26.10 14.60
N GLN A 195 18.09 25.38 15.64
CA GLN A 195 18.40 23.96 15.84
C GLN A 195 17.95 23.08 14.66
N ILE A 196 16.71 23.25 14.20
CA ILE A 196 16.19 22.50 13.03
C ILE A 196 16.94 22.92 11.76
N SER A 197 17.25 24.19 11.59
CA SER A 197 18.02 24.68 10.44
C SER A 197 19.40 24.04 10.37
N ASP A 198 20.09 23.96 11.51
CA ASP A 198 21.41 23.34 11.61
C ASP A 198 21.35 21.84 11.34
N MET A 199 20.39 21.13 11.94
CA MET A 199 20.16 19.70 11.73
C MET A 199 19.90 19.37 10.26
N THR A 200 19.14 20.24 9.57
CA THR A 200 18.78 20.07 8.16
C THR A 200 19.79 20.70 7.19
N ARG A 201 20.86 21.31 7.72
CA ARG A 201 21.89 22.07 6.98
C ARG A 201 21.27 23.14 6.07
N GLY A 202 20.15 23.75 6.48
CA GLY A 202 19.39 24.73 5.71
C GLY A 202 18.70 24.21 4.45
N ASN A 203 18.73 22.89 4.19
CA ASN A 203 18.16 22.31 2.96
C ASN A 203 16.66 22.06 3.03
N ILE A 204 16.07 22.12 4.23
CA ILE A 204 14.65 21.86 4.45
C ILE A 204 13.96 23.15 4.86
N ARG A 205 12.88 23.49 4.15
CA ARG A 205 12.02 24.62 4.53
C ARG A 205 11.32 24.33 5.87
N ILE A 206 11.60 25.17 6.87
CA ILE A 206 10.97 25.09 8.18
C ILE A 206 9.67 25.89 8.19
N LYS A 207 8.57 25.22 8.49
CA LYS A 207 7.26 25.81 8.74
C LYS A 207 6.40 24.81 9.48
N SER A 208 5.90 25.16 10.67
CA SER A 208 4.93 24.35 11.39
C SER A 208 3.50 24.65 10.95
N LYS A 209 2.69 23.59 10.85
CA LYS A 209 1.23 23.62 10.71
C LYS A 209 0.51 23.30 12.04
N ARG A 210 1.27 23.00 13.09
CA ARG A 210 0.73 22.85 14.45
C ARG A 210 0.36 24.22 15.03
N LYS A 211 -0.55 24.20 15.99
CA LYS A 211 -0.98 25.38 16.79
C LYS A 211 -0.70 25.16 18.28
N ASP A 212 0.11 24.16 18.59
CA ASP A 212 0.52 23.76 19.93
C ASP A 212 2.05 23.63 19.96
N GLU A 213 2.60 23.40 21.15
CA GLU A 213 4.03 23.23 21.37
C GLU A 213 4.47 21.75 21.40
N LYS A 214 3.67 20.84 20.83
CA LYS A 214 4.04 19.43 20.79
C LYS A 214 5.15 19.22 19.75
N ASN A 215 6.28 18.67 20.20
CA ASN A 215 7.33 18.14 19.33
C ASN A 215 7.19 16.61 19.26
N LEU A 216 6.94 16.09 18.05
CA LEU A 216 6.74 14.66 17.78
C LEU A 216 8.00 14.00 17.21
N LEU A 217 9.14 14.71 17.21
CA LEU A 217 10.44 14.21 16.78
C LEU A 217 11.39 13.92 17.96
N GLU A 218 10.95 14.18 19.19
CA GLU A 218 11.68 13.93 20.44
C GLU A 218 11.25 12.63 21.11
#